data_AF-A0A1A2GMT6-F1
#
_entry.id   AF-A0A1A2GMT6-F1
#
_cell.length_a   1.000
_cell.length_b   1.000
_cell.length_c   1.000
_cell.angle_alpha   90.00
_cell.angle_beta   90.00
_cell.angle_gamma   90.00
#
_symmetry.space_group_name_H-M   'P 1'
#
loop_
_entity.id
_entity.type
_entity.pdbx_description
1 polymer ?
#
loop_
_entity_poly.entity_id
_entity_poly.type
_entity_poly.pdbx_seq_one_letter_code
_entity_poly.pdbx_strand_id
1 'polypeptide(L)'
;MSDSTDEDEYRNLAVNRLRPSELNWALNHDAVHGIAYAFRNPVAVAEAIDDPHDDRKTYLVRVRRDDLAKALSNINDWIVKNPGPAGMQAYGFVRALSREGLGERKTGDEERR
;
A
#
# COMPACT_ATOMS: atom_id res chain seq x y z
N MET A 1 1.55 18.42 -24.44
CA MET A 1 2.73 18.48 -23.56
C MET A 1 2.28 17.89 -22.26
N SER A 2 2.74 16.68 -21.93
CA SER A 2 2.18 15.87 -20.84
C SER A 2 2.72 16.33 -19.49
N ASP A 3 1.82 16.38 -18.52
CA ASP A 3 1.99 16.87 -17.14
C ASP A 3 3.15 16.21 -16.39
N SER A 4 4.32 16.86 -16.41
CA SER A 4 5.42 16.58 -15.48
C SER A 4 5.06 16.94 -14.02
N THR A 5 3.94 17.63 -13.78
CA THR A 5 3.42 17.98 -12.45
C THR A 5 2.72 16.79 -11.77
N ASP A 6 2.04 15.95 -12.55
CA ASP A 6 1.25 14.81 -12.06
C ASP A 6 2.11 13.66 -11.51
N GLU A 7 3.35 13.53 -12.00
CA GLU A 7 4.34 12.57 -11.48
C GLU A 7 4.93 13.02 -10.14
N ASP A 8 4.87 14.31 -9.84
CA ASP A 8 5.31 14.85 -8.56
C ASP A 8 4.22 14.81 -7.48
N GLU A 9 2.95 14.83 -7.85
CA GLU A 9 1.84 14.72 -6.89
C GLU A 9 1.54 13.27 -6.48
N TYR A 10 1.79 12.31 -7.37
CA TYR A 10 1.45 10.91 -7.16
C TYR A 10 2.69 10.02 -7.02
N ARG A 11 2.53 8.89 -6.34
CA ARG A 11 3.54 7.85 -6.19
C ARG A 11 2.95 6.50 -6.52
N ASN A 12 3.68 5.74 -7.34
CA ASN A 12 3.40 4.33 -7.57
C ASN A 12 4.02 3.51 -6.44
N LEU A 13 3.22 2.63 -5.84
CA LEU A 13 3.61 1.75 -4.74
C LEU A 13 3.31 0.31 -5.11
N ALA A 14 4.29 -0.58 -4.95
CA ALA A 14 4.12 -2.02 -5.11
C ALA A 14 3.83 -2.65 -3.75
N VAL A 15 2.59 -2.56 -3.26
CA VAL A 15 2.20 -3.02 -1.91
C VAL A 15 2.24 -4.54 -1.87
N ASN A 16 3.36 -5.07 -1.40
CA ASN A 16 3.72 -6.48 -1.50
C ASN A 16 3.13 -7.32 -0.37
N ARG A 17 2.75 -8.56 -0.72
CA ARG A 17 2.33 -9.62 0.22
C ARG A 17 1.16 -9.21 1.13
N LEU A 18 0.20 -8.49 0.57
CA LEU A 18 -1.00 -8.05 1.29
C LEU A 18 -1.98 -9.22 1.43
N ARG A 19 -2.39 -9.53 2.65
CA ARG A 19 -3.39 -10.57 2.93
C ARG A 19 -4.79 -10.08 2.55
N PRO A 20 -5.73 -10.98 2.19
CA PRO A 20 -7.12 -10.61 1.91
C PRO A 20 -7.79 -9.83 3.06
N SER A 21 -7.50 -10.19 4.31
CA SER A 21 -8.05 -9.49 5.48
C SER A 21 -7.50 -8.07 5.67
N GLU A 22 -6.23 -7.85 5.36
CA GLU A 22 -5.57 -6.53 5.41
C GLU A 22 -6.12 -5.62 4.30
N LEU A 23 -6.30 -6.15 3.09
CA LEU A 23 -6.95 -5.44 2.00
C LEU A 23 -8.42 -5.11 2.35
N ASN A 24 -9.16 -6.08 2.88
CA ASN A 24 -10.55 -5.86 3.26
C ASN A 24 -10.66 -4.78 4.35
N TRP A 25 -9.73 -4.75 5.30
CA TRP A 25 -9.66 -3.65 6.26
C TRP A 25 -9.47 -2.30 5.55
N ALA A 26 -8.48 -2.19 4.66
CA ALA A 26 -8.19 -0.95 3.92
C ALA A 26 -9.38 -0.47 3.07
N LEU A 27 -10.12 -1.36 2.42
CA LEU A 27 -11.27 -0.99 1.59
C LEU A 27 -12.46 -0.47 2.43
N ASN A 28 -12.63 -1.00 3.64
CA ASN A 28 -13.74 -0.67 4.54
C ASN A 28 -13.45 0.48 5.51
N HIS A 29 -12.18 0.89 5.68
CA HIS A 29 -11.76 1.92 6.63
C HIS A 29 -11.22 3.18 5.92
N ASP A 30 -11.76 3.49 4.74
CA ASP A 30 -11.38 4.68 3.96
C ASP A 30 -11.53 5.98 4.77
N ALA A 31 -12.52 6.07 5.66
CA ALA A 31 -12.70 7.22 6.55
C ALA A 31 -11.53 7.44 7.52
N VAL A 32 -10.68 6.42 7.77
CA VAL A 32 -9.50 6.52 8.63
C VAL A 32 -8.30 7.09 7.86
N HIS A 33 -8.06 6.60 6.64
CA HIS A 33 -6.80 6.82 5.94
C HIS A 33 -6.94 7.49 4.57
N GLY A 34 -8.11 7.51 3.96
CA GLY A 34 -8.44 8.28 2.75
C GLY A 34 -7.81 7.78 1.44
N ILE A 35 -7.17 6.62 1.45
CA ILE A 35 -6.45 6.06 0.28
C ILE A 35 -7.09 4.78 -0.28
N ALA A 36 -8.32 4.43 0.12
CA ALA A 36 -8.95 3.22 -0.40
C ALA A 36 -9.19 3.29 -1.91
N TYR A 37 -9.29 4.51 -2.48
CA TYR A 37 -9.40 4.71 -3.94
C TYR A 37 -8.30 3.98 -4.72
N ALA A 38 -7.09 3.92 -4.17
CA ALA A 38 -5.93 3.34 -4.84
C ALA A 38 -6.01 1.80 -4.89
N PHE A 39 -6.73 1.19 -3.93
CA PHE A 39 -6.94 -0.26 -3.84
C PHE A 39 -8.24 -0.72 -4.48
N ARG A 40 -9.23 0.17 -4.65
CA ARG A 40 -10.44 -0.09 -5.44
C ARG A 40 -10.13 -0.20 -6.93
N ASN A 41 -9.18 0.62 -7.41
CA ASN A 41 -8.71 0.62 -8.80
C ASN A 41 -7.18 0.53 -8.85
N PRO A 42 -6.61 -0.63 -8.50
CA PRO A 42 -5.16 -0.82 -8.59
C PRO A 42 -4.72 -0.76 -10.05
N VAL A 43 -3.50 -0.28 -10.28
CA VAL A 43 -2.86 -0.27 -11.60
C VAL A 43 -2.66 -1.70 -12.09
N ALA A 44 -2.23 -2.58 -11.19
CA ALA A 44 -2.08 -4.01 -11.46
C ALA A 44 -2.16 -4.82 -10.16
N VAL A 45 -2.50 -6.09 -10.28
CA VAL A 45 -2.47 -7.06 -9.17
C VAL A 45 -1.67 -8.28 -9.62
N ALA A 46 -0.72 -8.71 -8.80
CA ALA A 46 0.09 -9.90 -9.04
C ALA A 46 -0.15 -10.93 -7.93
N GLU A 47 -0.35 -12.19 -8.33
CA GLU A 47 -0.51 -13.33 -7.42
C GLU A 47 0.85 -13.76 -6.85
N ALA A 48 0.85 -14.38 -5.66
CA ALA A 48 2.02 -15.09 -5.15
C ALA A 48 2.21 -16.38 -5.97
N ILE A 49 3.27 -16.43 -6.78
CA ILE A 49 3.43 -17.43 -7.85
C ILE A 49 3.92 -18.80 -7.30
N ASP A 50 4.48 -18.82 -6.09
CA ASP A 50 5.29 -19.94 -5.62
C ASP A 50 4.61 -20.87 -4.60
N ASP A 51 3.45 -20.51 -4.05
CA ASP A 51 2.74 -21.30 -3.04
C ASP A 51 1.20 -21.24 -3.25
N PRO A 52 0.53 -22.35 -3.62
CA PRO A 52 -0.92 -22.38 -3.83
C PRO A 52 -1.75 -22.17 -2.55
N HIS A 53 -1.12 -22.19 -1.37
CA HIS A 53 -1.75 -21.85 -0.10
C HIS A 53 -1.46 -20.41 0.35
N ASP A 54 -0.64 -19.67 -0.40
CA ASP A 54 -0.36 -18.27 -0.14
C ASP A 54 -1.39 -17.38 -0.85
N ASP A 55 -2.40 -16.93 -0.10
CA ASP A 55 -3.46 -16.05 -0.59
C ASP A 55 -3.05 -14.57 -0.68
N ARG A 56 -1.79 -14.25 -0.39
CA ARG A 56 -1.28 -12.88 -0.43
C ARG A 56 -1.02 -12.43 -1.85
N LYS A 57 -1.32 -11.16 -2.12
CA LYS A 57 -1.11 -10.55 -3.43
C LYS A 57 -0.27 -9.30 -3.34
N THR A 58 0.34 -8.93 -4.45
CA THR A 58 0.98 -7.62 -4.61
C THR A 58 0.03 -6.69 -5.37
N TYR A 59 -0.23 -5.53 -4.80
CA TYR A 59 -1.05 -4.49 -5.42
C TYR A 59 -0.17 -3.34 -5.88
N LEU A 60 -0.08 -3.12 -7.19
CA LEU A 60 0.52 -1.91 -7.74
C LEU A 60 -0.54 -0.81 -7.72
N VAL A 61 -0.31 0.23 -6.93
CA VAL A 61 -1.29 1.30 -6.71
C VAL A 61 -0.66 2.66 -6.94
N ARG A 62 -1.48 3.65 -7.37
CA ARG A 62 -1.07 5.05 -7.51
C ARG A 62 -1.77 5.85 -6.41
N VAL A 63 -0.99 6.51 -5.55
CA VAL A 63 -1.48 7.24 -4.37
C VAL A 63 -0.90 8.66 -4.40
N ARG A 64 -1.67 9.68 -3.99
CA ARG A 64 -1.12 11.02 -3.79
C ARG A 64 -0.11 11.03 -2.64
N ARG A 65 1.01 11.75 -2.79
CA ARG A 65 2.08 11.78 -1.78
C ARG A 65 1.57 12.29 -0.42
N ASP A 66 0.76 13.35 -0.42
CA ASP A 66 0.18 13.93 0.80
C ASP A 66 -0.80 12.97 1.49
N ASP A 67 -1.62 12.26 0.70
CA ASP A 67 -2.56 11.28 1.23
C ASP A 67 -1.81 10.10 1.84
N LEU A 68 -0.71 9.66 1.23
CA LEU A 68 0.12 8.57 1.77
C LEU A 68 0.71 8.93 3.14
N ALA A 69 1.30 10.11 3.28
CA ALA A 69 1.89 10.54 4.56
C ALA A 69 0.82 10.63 5.67
N LYS A 70 -0.35 11.21 5.35
CA LYS A 70 -1.49 11.28 6.27
C LYS A 70 -2.05 9.90 6.61
N ALA A 71 -2.19 9.03 5.61
CA ALA A 71 -2.66 7.67 5.80
C ALA A 71 -1.77 6.90 6.78
N LEU A 72 -0.44 6.95 6.59
CA LEU A 72 0.51 6.27 7.49
C LEU A 72 0.36 6.77 8.94
N SER A 73 0.25 8.07 9.16
CA SER A 73 0.04 8.64 10.50
C SER A 73 -1.31 8.19 11.09
N ASN A 74 -2.40 8.37 10.34
CA ASN A 74 -3.76 8.09 10.82
C ASN A 74 -3.96 6.61 11.14
N ILE A 75 -3.40 5.70 10.34
CA ILE A 75 -3.50 4.26 10.59
C ILE A 75 -2.77 3.90 11.90
N ASN A 76 -1.58 4.45 12.13
CA ASN A 76 -0.83 4.21 13.38
C ASN A 76 -1.61 4.72 14.60
N ASP A 77 -2.17 5.93 14.54
CA ASP A 77 -3.01 6.47 15.62
C ASP A 77 -4.27 5.64 15.86
N TRP A 78 -4.87 5.12 14.78
CA TRP A 78 -6.04 4.25 14.87
C TRP A 78 -5.71 2.91 15.51
N ILE A 79 -4.56 2.29 15.18
CA ILE A 79 -4.10 1.01 15.76
C ILE A 79 -3.95 1.13 17.27
N VAL A 80 -3.35 2.22 17.77
CA VAL A 80 -3.16 2.44 19.21
C VAL A 80 -4.51 2.46 19.96
N LYS A 81 -5.56 2.99 19.33
CA LYS A 81 -6.91 3.10 19.90
C LYS A 81 -7.76 1.83 19.72
N ASN A 82 -7.37 0.94 18.82
CA ASN A 82 -8.16 -0.23 18.43
C ASN A 82 -7.34 -1.52 18.55
N PRO A 83 -6.99 -1.94 19.78
CA PRO A 83 -6.29 -3.20 19.98
C PRO A 83 -7.18 -4.38 19.55
N GLY A 84 -6.54 -5.46 19.08
CA GLY A 84 -7.23 -6.70 18.70
C GLY A 84 -7.19 -7.00 17.20
N PRO A 85 -8.08 -7.87 16.68
CA PRO A 85 -7.98 -8.40 15.32
C PRO A 85 -7.99 -7.33 14.22
N ALA A 86 -8.85 -6.31 14.34
CA ALA A 86 -8.91 -5.21 13.36
C ALA A 86 -7.64 -4.35 13.41
N GLY A 87 -7.09 -4.09 14.60
CA GLY A 87 -5.79 -3.45 14.78
C GLY A 87 -4.64 -4.23 14.14
N MET A 88 -4.67 -5.56 14.24
CA MET A 88 -3.67 -6.43 13.59
C MET A 88 -3.76 -6.39 12.06
N GLN A 89 -4.97 -6.32 11.50
CA GLN A 89 -5.18 -6.14 10.05
C GLN A 89 -4.69 -4.77 9.57
N ALA A 90 -5.04 -3.71 10.30
CA ALA A 90 -4.54 -2.36 10.06
C ALA A 90 -3.01 -2.29 10.12
N TYR A 91 -2.41 -2.97 11.10
CA TYR A 91 -0.96 -3.07 11.25
C TYR A 91 -0.31 -3.80 10.06
N GLY A 92 -0.90 -4.91 9.61
CA GLY A 92 -0.45 -5.62 8.42
C GLY A 92 -0.46 -4.72 7.18
N PHE A 93 -1.56 -3.99 6.98
CA PHE A 93 -1.70 -3.04 5.89
C PHE A 93 -0.67 -1.90 5.94
N VAL A 94 -0.53 -1.20 7.08
CA VAL A 94 0.43 -0.08 7.21
C VAL A 94 1.88 -0.55 7.08
N ARG A 95 2.19 -1.78 7.52
CA ARG A 95 3.51 -2.39 7.34
C ARG A 95 3.80 -2.65 5.86
N ALA A 96 2.82 -3.15 5.10
CA ALA A 96 2.96 -3.37 3.66
C ALA A 96 3.14 -2.04 2.92
N LEU A 97 2.38 -1.00 3.28
CA LEU A 97 2.55 0.36 2.75
C LEU A 97 3.92 0.96 3.09
N SER A 98 4.38 0.84 4.33
CA SER A 98 5.60 1.51 4.81
C SER A 98 6.87 0.93 4.21
N ARG A 99 6.89 -0.38 3.93
CA ARG A 99 8.02 -1.04 3.23
C ARG A 99 8.34 -0.39 1.89
N GLU A 100 7.30 0.11 1.21
CA GLU A 100 7.39 0.63 -0.16
C GLU A 100 7.29 2.16 -0.19
N GLY A 101 6.64 2.76 0.81
CA GLY A 101 6.53 4.20 1.03
C GLY A 101 7.78 4.83 1.64
N LEU A 102 8.57 4.08 2.42
CA LEU A 102 9.84 4.53 3.01
C LEU A 102 11.09 3.92 2.35
N GLY A 103 10.90 3.01 1.39
CA GLY A 103 11.97 2.59 0.49
C GLY A 103 12.36 3.76 -0.41
N GLU A 104 13.47 4.41 -0.09
CA GLU A 104 14.16 5.31 -1.01
C GLU A 104 14.41 4.61 -2.35
N ARG A 105 14.38 5.41 -3.42
CA ARG A 105 14.95 5.15 -4.75
C ARG A 105 15.91 3.94 -4.78
N LYS A 106 15.45 2.79 -5.27
CA LYS A 106 16.34 1.91 -6.03
C LYS A 106 16.52 2.56 -7.40
N THR A 107 17.39 3.57 -7.46
CA THR A 107 18.16 3.87 -8.66
C THR A 107 18.88 2.59 -9.11
N GLY A 108 18.96 2.42 -10.42
CA GLY A 108 19.35 1.19 -11.10
C GLY A 108 20.70 0.62 -10.69
N ASP A 109 20.77 -0.71 -10.79
CA ASP A 109 21.82 -1.48 -11.45
C ASP A 109 21.64 -2.95 -11.05
N GLU A 110 20.97 -3.72 -11.91
CA GLU A 110 21.43 -5.09 -12.16
C GLU A 110 21.55 -5.23 -13.68
N GLU A 111 22.73 -4.81 -14.13
CA GLU A 111 23.36 -5.11 -15.39
C GLU A 111 23.16 -6.58 -15.79
N ARG A 112 22.90 -6.74 -17.09
CA ARG A 112 23.14 -7.97 -17.85
C ARG A 112 24.50 -8.58 -17.49
N ARG A 113 24.51 -9.87 -17.17
CA ARG A 113 25.55 -10.79 -17.63
C ARG A 113 24.92 -12.11 -18.06
#